data_AF-A0A2W2EWE0-F1
#
_entry.id   AF-A0A2W2EWE0-F1
#
_cell.length_a   1.000
_cell.length_b   1.000
_cell.length_c   1.000
_cell.angle_alpha   90.00
_cell.angle_beta   90.00
_cell.angle_gamma   90.00
#
_symmetry.space_group_name_H-M   'P 1'
#
loop_
_entity.id
_entity.type
_entity.pdbx_description
1 polymer ?
#
loop_
_entity_poly.entity_id
_entity_poly.type
_entity_poly.pdbx_seq_one_letter_code
_entity_poly.pdbx_strand_id
1 'polypeptide(L)'
;MTRPLLAAISAGALVVSGTLLAMPAAHAGEADPHPVELTVEMPEGINLASPGFIPVAVLTDDRVDASTLDPASVLLGNAAGKGVRVAREGNRPLAFTTDVDNDGRDDLVVHFDKDELKRADQLTGATTALTVSGNLADGRDAHGSDTVSSEVRLEVKFEESLQVRGANDALRAGGRSDNLQRVRAVLDAYRSTDFAPLMQHVSADELTVLTAEAEARSGEPAPDLASWYQLTLPAEVDADEVIRDLLALPEVAYAYVAADPAPP
;
A
#
# COMPACT_ATOMS: atom_id res chain seq x y z
N MET A 1 32.88 -59.21 -84.91
CA MET A 1 33.22 -57.83 -84.51
C MET A 1 32.06 -56.94 -84.95
N THR A 2 30.95 -57.01 -84.21
CA THR A 2 30.46 -56.02 -83.21
C THR A 2 29.71 -54.84 -83.87
N ARG A 3 28.38 -55.03 -83.96
CA ARG A 3 27.36 -54.04 -84.32
C ARG A 3 26.96 -53.21 -83.07
N PRO A 4 26.59 -51.93 -83.21
CA PRO A 4 26.07 -51.15 -82.09
C PRO A 4 24.58 -51.44 -81.84
N LEU A 5 24.24 -51.53 -80.56
CA LEU A 5 22.88 -51.58 -80.01
C LEU A 5 22.28 -50.16 -80.00
N LEU A 6 21.02 -50.04 -80.43
CA LEU A 6 20.15 -48.91 -80.11
C LEU A 6 18.79 -49.49 -79.68
N ALA A 7 18.53 -49.39 -78.39
CA ALA A 7 17.25 -49.68 -77.76
C ALA A 7 16.48 -48.37 -77.60
N ALA A 8 15.20 -48.36 -78.00
CA ALA A 8 14.26 -47.33 -77.59
C ALA A 8 12.93 -48.02 -77.25
N ILE A 9 12.65 -48.02 -75.95
CA ILE A 9 11.49 -48.66 -75.32
C ILE A 9 10.30 -47.70 -75.40
N SER A 10 9.16 -48.26 -75.80
CA SER A 10 7.84 -47.66 -75.89
C SER A 10 7.27 -47.26 -74.52
N ALA A 11 6.47 -46.18 -74.57
CA ALA A 11 5.84 -45.49 -73.45
C ALA A 11 4.87 -46.35 -72.61
N GLY A 12 5.00 -46.26 -71.29
CA GLY A 12 3.96 -46.62 -70.33
C GLY A 12 3.55 -45.36 -69.55
N ALA A 13 2.27 -44.98 -69.64
CA ALA A 13 1.69 -43.90 -68.86
C ALA A 13 1.46 -44.37 -67.42
N LEU A 14 2.08 -43.69 -66.45
CA LEU A 14 1.85 -43.89 -65.02
C LEU A 14 0.92 -42.77 -64.52
N VAL A 15 -0.29 -43.14 -64.12
CA VAL A 15 -1.18 -42.25 -63.35
C VAL A 15 -0.70 -42.26 -61.90
N VAL A 16 -0.04 -41.19 -61.48
CA VAL A 16 0.28 -40.98 -60.06
C VAL A 16 -0.87 -40.18 -59.45
N SER A 17 -1.62 -40.84 -58.57
CA SER A 17 -2.56 -40.18 -57.67
C SER A 17 -1.80 -39.17 -56.81
N GLY A 18 -2.08 -37.89 -57.00
CA GLY A 18 -1.52 -36.81 -56.20
C GLY A 18 -2.09 -36.84 -54.79
N THR A 19 -1.33 -37.42 -53.85
CA THR A 19 -1.56 -37.22 -52.42
C THR A 19 -1.12 -35.79 -52.10
N LEU A 20 -2.06 -34.92 -51.79
CA LEU A 20 -1.77 -33.62 -51.18
C LEU A 20 -1.07 -33.88 -49.84
N LEU A 21 0.25 -33.71 -49.79
CA LEU A 21 0.97 -33.50 -48.54
C LEU A 21 0.54 -32.14 -48.02
N ALA A 22 -0.45 -32.15 -47.12
CA ALA A 22 -0.69 -31.02 -46.23
C ALA A 22 0.62 -30.76 -45.47
N MET A 23 1.29 -29.67 -45.82
CA MET A 23 2.32 -29.08 -44.97
C MET A 23 1.67 -28.90 -43.59
N PRO A 24 2.24 -29.40 -42.49
CA PRO A 24 1.77 -29.00 -41.17
C PRO A 24 1.90 -27.48 -41.13
N ALA A 25 0.77 -26.79 -40.90
CA ALA A 25 0.82 -25.39 -40.54
C ALA A 25 1.85 -25.26 -39.42
N ALA A 26 2.86 -24.42 -39.63
CA ALA A 26 3.72 -23.98 -38.55
C ALA A 26 2.77 -23.51 -37.45
N HIS A 27 2.76 -24.24 -36.33
CA HIS A 27 2.10 -23.77 -35.13
C HIS A 27 2.90 -22.53 -34.75
N ALA A 28 2.39 -21.35 -35.12
CA ALA A 28 2.72 -20.13 -34.41
C ALA A 28 2.47 -20.50 -32.94
N GLY A 29 3.53 -20.52 -32.13
CA GLY A 29 3.40 -20.78 -30.72
C GLY A 29 2.33 -19.85 -30.20
N GLU A 30 1.21 -20.41 -29.78
CA GLU A 30 0.25 -19.74 -28.92
C GLU A 30 1.11 -19.36 -27.71
N ALA A 31 1.55 -18.10 -27.66
CA ALA A 31 2.27 -17.58 -26.52
C ALA A 31 1.35 -17.84 -25.34
N ASP A 32 1.77 -18.71 -24.43
CA ASP A 32 1.04 -18.96 -23.19
C ASP A 32 0.63 -17.59 -22.63
N PRO A 33 -0.67 -17.26 -22.56
CA PRO A 33 -1.12 -15.97 -22.07
C PRO A 33 -1.07 -16.01 -20.55
N HIS A 34 0.11 -16.31 -20.00
CA HIS A 34 0.36 -16.14 -18.59
C HIS A 34 0.35 -14.64 -18.31
N PRO A 35 -0.46 -14.19 -17.34
CA PRO A 35 -0.45 -12.80 -16.91
C PRO A 35 0.97 -12.37 -16.54
N VAL A 36 1.30 -11.12 -16.85
CA VAL A 36 2.58 -10.52 -16.46
C VAL A 36 2.58 -10.31 -14.95
N GLU A 37 3.62 -10.81 -14.27
CA GLU A 37 3.82 -10.57 -12.85
C GLU A 37 4.36 -9.16 -12.63
N LEU A 38 3.74 -8.43 -11.71
CA LEU A 38 4.11 -7.08 -11.29
C LEU A 38 4.80 -7.14 -9.92
N THR A 39 5.83 -6.33 -9.75
CA THR A 39 6.34 -5.98 -8.41
C THR A 39 5.50 -4.82 -7.89
N VAL A 40 4.92 -5.00 -6.69
CA VAL A 40 4.00 -4.03 -6.09
C VAL A 40 4.47 -3.71 -4.69
N GLU A 41 4.43 -2.44 -4.32
CA GLU A 41 4.68 -1.97 -2.95
C GLU A 41 3.49 -1.17 -2.43
N MET A 42 3.12 -1.46 -1.18
CA MET A 42 2.02 -0.84 -0.44
C MET A 42 2.52 -0.26 0.88
N PRO A 43 1.83 0.76 1.45
CA PRO A 43 2.23 1.33 2.72
C PRO A 43 2.16 0.31 3.86
N GLU A 44 3.16 0.34 4.72
CA GLU A 44 3.14 -0.37 6.00
C GLU A 44 2.11 0.25 6.94
N GLY A 45 1.16 -0.56 7.43
CA GLY A 45 0.16 -0.12 8.40
C GLY A 45 -0.90 0.82 7.83
N ILE A 46 -2.01 0.25 7.35
CA ILE A 46 -3.16 1.00 6.86
C ILE A 46 -4.08 1.34 8.03
N ASN A 47 -4.17 2.63 8.37
CA ASN A 47 -5.13 3.10 9.37
C ASN A 47 -6.56 2.99 8.83
N LEU A 48 -7.37 2.07 9.36
CA LEU A 48 -8.75 1.88 8.90
C LEU A 48 -9.71 2.97 9.39
N ALA A 49 -9.35 3.65 10.48
CA ALA A 49 -10.18 4.68 11.10
C ALA A 49 -10.14 6.01 10.32
N SER A 50 -9.07 6.30 9.58
CA SER A 50 -8.96 7.52 8.77
C SER A 50 -9.57 7.32 7.38
N PRO A 51 -10.25 8.34 6.82
CA PRO A 51 -10.54 8.37 5.40
C PRO A 51 -9.26 8.66 4.61
N GLY A 52 -9.30 8.51 3.28
CA GLY A 52 -8.19 8.90 2.42
C GLY A 52 -7.90 7.89 1.31
N PHE A 53 -6.69 7.99 0.78
CA PHE A 53 -6.22 7.14 -0.31
C PHE A 53 -5.10 6.23 0.16
N ILE A 54 -5.07 5.02 -0.39
CA ILE A 54 -3.91 4.12 -0.30
C ILE A 54 -3.09 4.32 -1.58
N PRO A 55 -1.87 4.89 -1.49
CA PRO A 55 -0.94 4.86 -2.60
C PRO A 55 -0.43 3.44 -2.81
N VAL A 56 -0.38 2.99 -4.04
CA VAL A 56 0.20 1.70 -4.43
C VAL A 56 1.19 1.96 -5.55
N ALA A 57 2.44 1.56 -5.34
CA ALA A 57 3.48 1.64 -6.35
C ALA A 57 3.53 0.32 -7.11
N VAL A 58 3.54 0.40 -8.44
CA VAL A 58 3.88 -0.71 -9.33
C VAL A 58 5.26 -0.41 -9.87
N LEU A 59 6.24 -1.22 -9.47
CA LEU A 59 7.64 -0.95 -9.77
C LEU A 59 8.01 -1.40 -11.18
N THR A 60 8.83 -0.60 -11.83
CA THR A 60 9.47 -0.94 -13.10
C THR A 60 10.65 -1.88 -12.84
N ASP A 61 10.69 -2.98 -13.58
CA ASP A 61 11.80 -3.93 -13.53
C ASP A 61 12.36 -4.26 -14.93
N ASP A 62 13.33 -5.17 -14.99
CA ASP A 62 13.95 -5.57 -16.27
C ASP A 62 12.97 -6.29 -17.22
N ARG A 63 11.78 -6.67 -16.72
CA ARG A 63 10.76 -7.44 -17.43
C ARG A 63 9.54 -6.57 -17.77
N VAL A 64 9.23 -5.59 -16.94
CA VAL A 64 8.00 -4.78 -17.03
C VAL A 64 8.32 -3.31 -16.83
N ASP A 65 7.94 -2.49 -17.81
CA ASP A 65 7.85 -1.03 -17.66
C ASP A 65 6.47 -0.68 -17.09
N ALA A 66 6.42 -0.31 -15.81
CA ALA A 66 5.17 -0.04 -15.09
C ALA A 66 4.40 1.16 -15.67
N SER A 67 5.09 2.08 -16.34
CA SER A 67 4.46 3.23 -17.00
C SER A 67 3.56 2.82 -18.18
N THR A 68 3.69 1.58 -18.67
CA THR A 68 2.87 1.01 -19.74
C THR A 68 1.55 0.40 -19.24
N LEU A 69 1.34 0.27 -17.94
CA LEU A 69 0.08 -0.18 -17.35
C LEU A 69 -0.97 0.92 -17.51
N ASP A 70 -2.13 0.62 -18.10
CA ASP A 70 -3.22 1.60 -18.24
C ASP A 70 -3.90 1.84 -16.88
N PRO A 71 -3.74 3.03 -16.25
CA PRO A 71 -4.31 3.29 -14.92
C PRO A 71 -5.85 3.17 -14.87
N ALA A 72 -6.54 3.32 -16.01
CA ALA A 72 -8.00 3.17 -16.05
C ALA A 72 -8.46 1.70 -15.97
N SER A 73 -7.59 0.77 -16.34
CA SER A 73 -7.81 -0.68 -16.23
C SER A 73 -7.53 -1.23 -14.83
N VAL A 74 -6.72 -0.51 -14.04
CA VAL A 74 -6.19 -1.03 -12.77
C VAL A 74 -7.27 -1.19 -11.70
N LEU A 75 -7.23 -2.33 -11.04
CA LEU A 75 -8.06 -2.71 -9.90
C LEU A 75 -7.16 -3.12 -8.72
N LEU A 76 -7.60 -2.81 -7.50
CA LEU A 76 -7.02 -3.29 -6.25
C LEU A 76 -8.05 -4.09 -5.45
N GLY A 77 -7.68 -5.30 -5.01
CA GLY A 77 -8.58 -6.15 -4.24
C GLY A 77 -7.88 -7.27 -3.49
N ASN A 78 -8.61 -8.01 -2.65
CA ASN A 78 -8.09 -9.17 -1.92
C ASN A 78 -8.14 -10.48 -2.74
N ALA A 79 -8.59 -10.41 -3.99
CA ALA A 79 -8.56 -11.49 -4.96
C ALA A 79 -8.41 -10.93 -6.39
N ALA A 80 -7.61 -11.57 -7.24
CA ALA A 80 -7.39 -11.13 -8.61
C ALA A 80 -8.72 -10.99 -9.39
N GLY A 81 -8.89 -9.87 -10.11
CA GLY A 81 -10.05 -9.61 -10.98
C GLY A 81 -11.33 -9.16 -10.29
N LYS A 82 -11.38 -9.12 -8.95
CA LYS A 82 -12.43 -8.44 -8.17
C LYS A 82 -11.76 -7.35 -7.35
N GLY A 83 -12.02 -6.09 -7.68
CA GLY A 83 -11.35 -4.99 -6.99
C GLY A 83 -12.02 -3.64 -7.19
N VAL A 84 -11.47 -2.67 -6.50
CA VAL A 84 -11.82 -1.26 -6.58
C VAL A 84 -10.95 -0.59 -7.63
N ARG A 85 -11.55 0.30 -8.43
CA ARG A 85 -10.82 1.05 -9.45
C ARG A 85 -9.93 2.11 -8.81
N VAL A 86 -8.89 2.51 -9.54
CA VAL A 86 -8.09 3.70 -9.18
C VAL A 86 -9.03 4.89 -8.95
N ALA A 87 -8.79 5.60 -7.85
CA ALA A 87 -9.50 6.82 -7.51
C ALA A 87 -9.39 7.85 -8.64
N ARG A 88 -10.30 8.82 -8.69
CA ARG A 88 -10.34 9.78 -9.81
C ARG A 88 -10.38 11.22 -9.33
N GLU A 89 -9.60 12.06 -10.00
CA GLU A 89 -9.76 13.51 -9.98
C GLU A 89 -10.54 13.93 -11.24
N GLY A 90 -11.84 14.19 -11.07
CA GLY A 90 -12.75 14.37 -12.20
C GLY A 90 -12.83 13.11 -13.05
N ASN A 91 -12.42 13.19 -14.32
CA ASN A 91 -12.43 12.04 -15.23
C ASN A 91 -11.07 11.34 -15.37
N ARG A 92 -10.03 11.79 -14.64
CA ARG A 92 -8.68 11.24 -14.72
C ARG A 92 -8.42 10.29 -13.54
N PRO A 93 -7.88 9.08 -13.78
CA PRO A 93 -7.32 8.27 -12.69
C PRO A 93 -6.27 9.08 -11.91
N LEU A 94 -6.29 8.96 -10.59
CA LEU A 94 -5.31 9.56 -9.69
C LEU A 94 -4.05 8.69 -9.69
N ALA A 95 -3.18 8.99 -10.65
CA ALA A 95 -1.95 8.27 -10.89
C ALA A 95 -0.84 9.22 -11.34
N PHE A 96 0.40 8.91 -11.02
CA PHE A 96 1.59 9.61 -11.51
C PHE A 96 2.77 8.66 -11.61
N THR A 97 3.82 9.10 -12.31
CA THR A 97 5.07 8.34 -12.43
C THR A 97 6.18 9.01 -11.65
N THR A 98 6.93 8.23 -10.88
CA THR A 98 8.12 8.67 -10.14
C THR A 98 8.98 7.45 -9.82
N ASP A 99 10.28 7.64 -9.67
CA ASP A 99 11.20 6.64 -9.14
C ASP A 99 10.98 6.50 -7.62
N VAL A 100 10.27 5.45 -7.19
CA VAL A 100 9.86 5.22 -5.80
C VAL A 100 11.00 4.58 -5.01
N ASP A 101 11.70 3.61 -5.61
CA ASP A 101 12.75 2.83 -4.95
C ASP A 101 14.18 3.40 -5.17
N ASN A 102 14.30 4.49 -5.93
CA ASN A 102 15.54 5.18 -6.29
C ASN A 102 16.50 4.33 -7.14
N ASP A 103 15.96 3.47 -8.00
CA ASP A 103 16.75 2.63 -8.92
C ASP A 103 17.07 3.30 -10.27
N GLY A 104 16.51 4.49 -10.52
CA GLY A 104 16.68 5.26 -11.74
C GLY A 104 15.67 4.94 -12.84
N ARG A 105 14.60 4.20 -12.55
CA ARG A 105 13.48 3.90 -13.45
C ARG A 105 12.20 4.50 -12.87
N ASP A 106 11.34 5.02 -13.75
CA ASP A 106 10.06 5.58 -13.31
C ASP A 106 9.07 4.45 -13.01
N ASP A 107 8.49 4.47 -11.82
CA ASP A 107 7.43 3.56 -11.37
C ASP A 107 6.05 4.20 -11.59
N LEU A 108 5.00 3.39 -11.54
CA LEU A 108 3.62 3.90 -11.56
C LEU A 108 3.05 3.90 -10.15
N VAL A 109 2.68 5.08 -9.64
CA VAL A 109 1.94 5.22 -8.38
C VAL A 109 0.47 5.49 -8.68
N VAL A 110 -0.42 4.63 -8.18
CA VAL A 110 -1.88 4.75 -8.29
C VAL A 110 -2.51 4.87 -6.91
N HIS A 111 -3.57 5.66 -6.79
CA HIS A 111 -4.24 5.89 -5.51
C HIS A 111 -5.61 5.22 -5.49
N PHE A 112 -5.93 4.51 -4.42
CA PHE A 112 -7.23 3.86 -4.24
C PHE A 112 -7.99 4.44 -3.05
N ASP A 113 -9.29 4.67 -3.22
CA ASP A 113 -10.16 5.18 -2.16
C ASP A 113 -10.37 4.12 -1.09
N LYS A 114 -9.94 4.43 0.15
CA LYS A 114 -9.99 3.49 1.27
C LYS A 114 -11.43 3.13 1.65
N ASP A 115 -12.36 4.06 1.55
CA ASP A 115 -13.77 3.83 1.88
C ASP A 115 -14.45 2.97 0.81
N GLU A 116 -14.05 3.09 -0.45
CA GLU A 116 -14.50 2.19 -1.51
C GLU A 116 -13.99 0.77 -1.31
N LEU A 117 -12.71 0.59 -0.93
CA LEU A 117 -12.14 -0.72 -0.60
C LEU A 117 -12.85 -1.36 0.60
N LYS A 118 -13.14 -0.59 1.65
CA LYS A 118 -13.91 -1.04 2.82
C LYS A 118 -15.34 -1.46 2.42
N ARG A 119 -16.05 -0.61 1.66
CA ARG A 119 -17.43 -0.90 1.19
C ARG A 119 -17.51 -2.12 0.26
N ALA A 120 -16.46 -2.37 -0.51
CA ALA A 120 -16.35 -3.52 -1.41
C ALA A 120 -15.83 -4.78 -0.72
N ASP A 121 -15.62 -4.76 0.61
CA ASP A 121 -15.09 -5.87 1.40
C ASP A 121 -13.72 -6.36 0.89
N GLN A 122 -12.91 -5.42 0.37
CA GLN A 122 -11.55 -5.68 -0.10
C GLN A 122 -10.53 -5.37 1.00
N LEU A 123 -10.81 -4.36 1.82
CA LEU A 123 -9.96 -3.94 2.93
C LEU A 123 -10.76 -4.05 4.25
N THR A 124 -10.32 -4.96 5.11
CA THR A 124 -10.86 -5.20 6.45
C THR A 124 -9.70 -5.40 7.42
N GLY A 125 -9.99 -5.43 8.73
CA GLY A 125 -8.97 -5.76 9.73
C GLY A 125 -8.32 -7.15 9.57
N ALA A 126 -8.94 -8.05 8.79
CA ALA A 126 -8.40 -9.37 8.49
C ALA A 126 -7.66 -9.44 7.14
N THR A 127 -7.63 -8.36 6.35
CA THR A 127 -6.93 -8.33 5.07
C THR A 127 -5.42 -8.33 5.31
N THR A 128 -4.73 -9.36 4.83
CA THR A 128 -3.27 -9.52 4.98
C THR A 128 -2.49 -9.31 3.69
N ALA A 129 -3.18 -9.23 2.56
CA ALA A 129 -2.59 -8.97 1.25
C ALA A 129 -3.62 -8.33 0.32
N LEU A 130 -3.12 -7.53 -0.61
CA LEU A 130 -3.91 -6.98 -1.71
C LEU A 130 -3.19 -7.24 -3.03
N THR A 131 -3.97 -7.45 -4.07
CA THR A 131 -3.54 -7.72 -5.44
C THR A 131 -3.92 -6.55 -6.32
N VAL A 132 -2.95 -6.00 -7.02
CA VAL A 132 -3.14 -5.13 -8.17
C VAL A 132 -3.35 -6.00 -9.41
N SER A 133 -4.32 -5.64 -10.24
CA SER A 133 -4.49 -6.23 -11.56
C SER A 133 -4.84 -5.16 -12.58
N GLY A 134 -4.42 -5.31 -13.83
CA GLY A 134 -4.72 -4.39 -14.92
C GLY A 134 -4.18 -4.86 -16.26
N ASN A 135 -4.16 -3.97 -17.24
CA ASN A 135 -3.75 -4.28 -18.61
C ASN A 135 -2.58 -3.38 -19.01
N LEU A 136 -1.56 -3.99 -19.62
CA LEU A 136 -0.47 -3.27 -20.27
C LEU A 136 -0.95 -2.68 -21.60
N ALA A 137 -0.21 -1.70 -22.12
CA ALA A 137 -0.51 -1.04 -23.40
C ALA A 137 -0.54 -2.00 -24.61
N ASP A 138 0.12 -3.16 -24.50
CA ASP A 138 0.10 -4.22 -25.53
C ASP A 138 -1.08 -5.21 -25.40
N GLY A 139 -1.96 -4.98 -24.42
CA GLY A 139 -3.17 -5.76 -24.19
C GLY A 139 -2.99 -6.98 -23.28
N ARG A 140 -1.76 -7.28 -22.81
CA ARG A 140 -1.55 -8.36 -21.84
C ARG A 140 -2.12 -7.98 -20.47
N ASP A 141 -2.69 -8.97 -19.80
CA ASP A 141 -3.08 -8.84 -18.39
C ASP A 141 -1.83 -8.86 -17.50
N ALA A 142 -1.84 -8.06 -16.44
CA ALA A 142 -0.79 -8.00 -15.45
C ALA A 142 -1.37 -8.00 -14.04
N HIS A 143 -0.65 -8.60 -13.10
CA HIS A 143 -1.04 -8.63 -11.69
C HIS A 143 0.17 -8.76 -10.78
N GLY A 144 0.05 -8.26 -9.56
CA GLY A 144 1.06 -8.41 -8.51
C GLY A 144 0.40 -8.20 -7.15
N SER A 145 0.99 -8.76 -6.10
CA SER A 145 0.43 -8.67 -4.75
C SER A 145 1.50 -8.24 -3.76
N ASP A 146 1.07 -7.50 -2.75
CA ASP A 146 1.89 -7.16 -1.60
C ASP A 146 1.14 -7.51 -0.31
N THR A 147 1.89 -7.70 0.76
CA THR A 147 1.33 -7.87 2.11
C THR A 147 0.90 -6.53 2.67
N VAL A 148 -0.19 -6.52 3.41
CA VAL A 148 -0.67 -5.34 4.12
C VAL A 148 -1.01 -5.71 5.55
N SER A 149 -0.82 -4.76 6.45
CA SER A 149 -1.37 -4.81 7.81
C SER A 149 -2.38 -3.68 7.95
N SER A 150 -3.51 -3.98 8.56
CA SER A 150 -4.49 -2.98 8.95
C SER A 150 -4.33 -2.66 10.43
N GLU A 151 -4.61 -1.43 10.81
CA GLU A 151 -4.54 -0.95 12.19
C GLU A 151 -5.55 0.18 12.44
N VAL A 152 -5.70 0.58 13.69
CA VAL A 152 -6.31 1.86 14.05
C VAL A 152 -5.24 2.72 14.69
N ARG A 153 -5.06 3.94 14.15
CA ARG A 153 -4.07 4.90 14.65
C ARG A 153 -4.75 6.16 15.16
N LEU A 154 -4.42 6.56 16.38
CA LEU A 154 -4.94 7.75 17.04
C LEU A 154 -3.78 8.68 17.43
N GLU A 155 -4.07 9.98 17.49
CA GLU A 155 -3.21 10.97 18.12
C GLU A 155 -3.83 11.37 19.47
N VAL A 156 -2.99 11.40 20.51
CA VAL A 156 -3.40 11.68 21.88
C VAL A 156 -2.51 12.79 22.43
N LYS A 157 -3.13 13.85 22.96
CA LYS A 157 -2.43 14.90 23.71
C LYS A 157 -2.77 14.77 25.19
N PHE A 158 -1.74 14.63 26.02
CA PHE A 158 -1.92 14.72 27.47
C PHE A 158 -2.01 16.17 27.95
N GLU A 159 -2.63 16.36 29.11
CA GLU A 159 -2.58 17.62 29.85
C GLU A 159 -1.12 18.03 30.10
N GLU A 160 -0.73 19.21 29.61
CA GLU A 160 0.67 19.65 29.63
C GLU A 160 1.21 19.81 31.06
N SER A 161 0.33 20.10 32.02
CA SER A 161 0.67 20.16 33.45
C SER A 161 1.17 18.84 34.03
N LEU A 162 0.86 17.71 33.37
CA LEU A 162 1.32 16.38 33.78
C LEU A 162 2.71 16.05 33.24
N GLN A 163 3.21 16.78 32.23
CA GLN A 163 4.52 16.55 31.62
C GLN A 163 4.76 15.06 31.32
N VAL A 164 3.82 14.42 30.63
CA VAL A 164 3.88 12.99 30.34
C VAL A 164 5.03 12.70 29.37
N ARG A 165 5.91 11.76 29.73
CA ARG A 165 7.10 11.34 28.97
C ARG A 165 7.23 9.81 28.93
N GLY A 166 8.06 9.32 28.02
CA GLY A 166 8.32 7.89 27.84
C GLY A 166 7.44 7.29 26.74
N ALA A 167 7.38 5.97 26.68
CA ALA A 167 6.56 5.23 25.73
C ALA A 167 6.10 3.93 26.41
N ASN A 168 4.97 3.38 25.99
CA ASN A 168 4.47 2.08 26.46
C ASN A 168 4.53 1.95 28.00
N ASP A 169 5.12 0.87 28.53
CA ASP A 169 5.23 0.64 29.97
C ASP A 169 6.05 1.70 30.71
N ALA A 170 6.97 2.37 30.03
CA ALA A 170 7.84 3.40 30.59
C ALA A 170 7.16 4.79 30.69
N LEU A 171 5.88 4.90 30.31
CA LEU A 171 5.11 6.14 30.39
C LEU A 171 5.07 6.68 31.83
N ARG A 172 5.36 7.96 32.02
CA ARG A 172 5.45 8.59 33.34
C ARG A 172 5.03 10.05 33.30
N ALA A 173 4.38 10.51 34.35
CA ALA A 173 4.08 11.92 34.56
C ALA A 173 5.25 12.62 35.31
N GLY A 174 5.46 13.90 35.02
CA GLY A 174 6.38 14.75 35.76
C GLY A 174 5.86 15.06 37.16
N GLY A 175 6.75 14.97 38.17
CA GLY A 175 6.49 15.51 39.50
C GLY A 175 5.49 14.77 40.40
N ARG A 176 4.87 13.66 39.96
CA ARG A 176 4.00 12.82 40.81
C ARG A 176 4.26 11.33 40.59
N SER A 177 4.36 10.57 41.68
CA SER A 177 4.62 9.12 41.68
C SER A 177 3.38 8.26 41.41
N ASP A 178 2.26 8.87 41.05
CA ASP A 178 1.00 8.15 40.91
C ASP A 178 0.26 8.61 39.68
N ASN A 179 -0.23 7.64 38.95
CA ASN A 179 0.53 6.94 37.93
C ASN A 179 -0.44 7.00 36.76
N LEU A 180 0.05 6.98 35.53
CA LEU A 180 -0.82 6.90 34.35
C LEU A 180 -1.54 5.54 34.28
N GLN A 181 -1.90 4.91 35.41
CA GLN A 181 -2.62 3.65 35.59
C GLN A 181 -3.96 3.67 34.88
N ARG A 182 -4.73 4.77 34.94
CA ARG A 182 -6.00 4.85 34.20
C ARG A 182 -5.77 4.84 32.69
N VAL A 183 -4.79 5.61 32.23
CA VAL A 183 -4.36 5.62 30.82
C VAL A 183 -3.91 4.22 30.42
N ARG A 184 -3.00 3.59 31.18
CA ARG A 184 -2.53 2.22 30.97
C ARG A 184 -3.68 1.22 30.95
N ALA A 185 -4.65 1.32 31.86
CA ALA A 185 -5.81 0.45 31.88
C ALA A 185 -6.65 0.56 30.59
N VAL A 186 -6.80 1.77 30.03
CA VAL A 186 -7.45 1.96 28.73
C VAL A 186 -6.59 1.35 27.61
N LEU A 187 -5.28 1.62 27.58
CA LEU A 187 -4.36 1.05 26.59
C LEU A 187 -4.38 -0.49 26.60
N ASP A 188 -4.36 -1.10 27.79
CA ASP A 188 -4.42 -2.54 28.01
C ASP A 188 -5.78 -3.11 27.60
N ALA A 189 -6.88 -2.44 27.93
CA ALA A 189 -8.23 -2.88 27.58
C ALA A 189 -8.42 -2.98 26.06
N TYR A 190 -7.84 -2.05 25.30
CA TYR A 190 -7.87 -2.05 23.83
C TYR A 190 -6.71 -2.79 23.18
N ARG A 191 -5.83 -3.42 23.98
CA ARG A 191 -4.67 -4.19 23.51
C ARG A 191 -3.77 -3.36 22.57
N SER A 192 -3.49 -2.13 22.99
CA SER A 192 -2.50 -1.23 22.38
C SER A 192 -1.26 -2.00 21.94
N THR A 193 -0.91 -1.90 20.66
CA THR A 193 0.30 -2.52 20.11
C THR A 193 1.50 -1.61 20.21
N ASP A 194 1.28 -0.30 20.14
CA ASP A 194 2.31 0.72 20.39
C ASP A 194 1.69 2.02 20.91
N PHE A 195 2.42 2.68 21.82
CA PHE A 195 2.08 4.00 22.34
C PHE A 195 3.36 4.81 22.57
N ALA A 196 3.64 5.76 21.68
CA ALA A 196 4.92 6.45 21.61
C ALA A 196 4.74 7.98 21.40
N PRO A 197 5.73 8.81 21.77
CA PRO A 197 5.71 10.23 21.44
C PRO A 197 5.55 10.45 19.93
N LEU A 198 4.75 11.45 19.54
CA LEU A 198 4.52 11.80 18.13
C LEU A 198 5.83 12.24 17.46
N MET A 199 6.62 13.05 18.17
CA MET A 199 7.93 13.53 17.72
C MET A 199 9.01 12.54 18.13
N GLN A 200 9.33 11.57 17.28
CA GLN A 200 10.29 10.50 17.60
C GLN A 200 11.76 10.89 17.34
N HIS A 201 12.01 11.85 16.45
CA HIS A 201 13.37 12.26 16.05
C HIS A 201 13.93 13.46 16.82
N VAL A 202 13.15 14.03 17.74
CA VAL A 202 13.56 15.15 18.57
C VAL A 202 13.29 14.78 20.02
N SER A 203 14.31 14.87 20.87
CA SER A 203 14.16 14.51 22.29
C SER A 203 13.22 15.47 23.01
N ALA A 204 12.61 15.01 24.11
CA ALA A 204 11.74 15.85 24.93
C ALA A 204 12.49 17.07 25.53
N ASP A 205 13.78 16.94 25.83
CA ASP A 205 14.61 18.05 26.33
C ASP A 205 14.84 19.09 25.22
N GLU A 206 15.12 18.66 23.99
CA GLU A 206 15.23 19.56 22.84
C GLU A 206 13.90 20.27 22.53
N LEU A 207 12.78 19.56 22.57
CA LEU A 207 11.46 20.17 22.40
C LEU A 207 11.15 21.20 23.49
N THR A 208 11.59 20.95 24.73
CA THR A 208 11.45 21.90 25.84
C THR A 208 12.23 23.19 25.56
N VAL A 209 13.47 23.07 25.05
CA VAL A 209 14.28 24.22 24.64
C VAL A 209 13.61 24.99 23.50
N LEU A 210 13.17 24.29 22.45
CA LEU A 210 12.50 24.92 21.30
C LEU A 210 11.21 25.65 21.70
N THR A 211 10.45 25.09 22.64
CA THR A 211 9.23 25.72 23.18
C THR A 211 9.59 27.02 23.89
N ALA A 212 10.57 27.01 24.79
CA ALA A 212 11.02 28.22 25.49
C ALA A 212 11.57 29.30 24.54
N GLU A 213 12.28 28.90 23.48
CA GLU A 213 12.76 29.82 22.43
C GLU A 213 11.62 30.39 21.58
N ALA A 214 10.57 29.61 21.32
CA ALA A 214 9.38 30.10 20.63
C ALA A 214 8.66 31.15 21.47
N GLU A 215 8.44 30.90 22.76
CA GLU A 215 7.81 31.83 23.70
C GLU A 215 8.59 33.13 23.84
N ALA A 216 9.92 33.03 23.99
CA ALA A 216 10.78 34.21 24.11
C ALA A 216 10.72 35.10 22.85
N ARG A 217 10.49 34.52 21.67
CA ARG A 217 10.39 35.24 20.40
C ARG A 217 9.00 35.81 20.14
N SER A 218 7.95 35.05 20.42
CA SER A 218 6.56 35.44 20.15
C SER A 218 5.99 36.37 21.22
N GLY A 219 6.47 36.25 22.47
CA GLY A 219 5.83 36.84 23.64
C GLY A 219 4.57 36.11 24.10
N GLU A 220 4.24 34.98 23.48
CA GLU A 220 3.04 34.18 23.72
C GLU A 220 3.42 32.75 24.12
N PRO A 221 2.66 32.09 25.01
CA PRO A 221 2.89 30.69 25.36
C PRO A 221 2.91 29.77 24.13
N ALA A 222 3.84 28.82 24.12
CA ALA A 222 3.97 27.84 23.05
C ALA A 222 3.48 26.46 23.55
N PRO A 223 2.80 25.68 22.69
CA PRO A 223 2.30 24.37 23.09
C PRO A 223 3.47 23.41 23.39
N ASP A 224 3.32 22.56 24.41
CA ASP A 224 4.28 21.48 24.69
C ASP A 224 4.12 20.35 23.67
N LEU A 225 4.96 20.36 22.64
CA LEU A 225 4.97 19.32 21.61
C LEU A 225 5.34 17.93 22.16
N ALA A 226 6.06 17.85 23.28
CA ALA A 226 6.41 16.58 23.91
C ALA A 226 5.24 15.92 24.67
N SER A 227 4.08 16.59 24.73
CA SER A 227 2.84 16.04 25.29
C SER A 227 1.95 15.32 24.26
N TRP A 228 2.37 15.26 22.99
CA TRP A 228 1.67 14.55 21.91
C TRP A 228 2.21 13.15 21.68
N TYR A 229 1.28 12.21 21.49
CA TYR A 229 1.53 10.78 21.36
C TYR A 229 0.76 10.20 20.19
N GLN A 230 1.33 9.16 19.59
CA GLN A 230 0.66 8.28 18.65
C GLN A 230 0.32 6.97 19.36
N LEU A 231 -0.91 6.50 19.15
CA LEU A 231 -1.43 5.25 19.66
C LEU A 231 -1.79 4.35 18.48
N THR A 232 -1.23 3.14 18.44
CA THR A 232 -1.56 2.11 17.48
C THR A 232 -2.34 0.98 18.17
N LEU A 233 -3.44 0.60 17.55
CA LEU A 233 -4.41 -0.37 18.06
C LEU A 233 -4.70 -1.45 17.00
N PRO A 234 -5.17 -2.64 17.43
CA PRO A 234 -5.67 -3.65 16.51
C PRO A 234 -6.78 -3.10 15.58
N ALA A 235 -6.82 -3.60 14.34
CA ALA A 235 -7.70 -3.09 13.28
C ALA A 235 -9.20 -3.27 13.56
N GLU A 236 -9.55 -4.21 14.44
CA GLU A 236 -10.94 -4.50 14.83
C GLU A 236 -11.51 -3.54 15.86
N VAL A 237 -10.68 -2.65 16.42
CA VAL A 237 -11.09 -1.74 17.49
C VAL A 237 -11.95 -0.60 16.92
N ASP A 238 -13.04 -0.27 17.63
CA ASP A 238 -13.85 0.92 17.33
C ASP A 238 -13.13 2.18 17.83
N ALA A 239 -12.59 2.97 16.90
CA ALA A 239 -11.86 4.20 17.20
C ALA A 239 -12.68 5.21 18.02
N ASP A 240 -13.99 5.33 17.77
CA ASP A 240 -14.85 6.28 18.48
C ASP A 240 -15.09 5.87 19.93
N GLU A 241 -15.09 4.55 20.22
CA GLU A 241 -15.15 4.02 21.57
C GLU A 241 -13.86 4.34 22.34
N VAL A 242 -12.69 4.10 21.75
CA VAL A 242 -11.40 4.39 22.39
C VAL A 242 -11.22 5.88 22.63
N ILE A 243 -11.54 6.73 21.65
CA ILE A 243 -11.46 8.19 21.79
C ILE A 243 -12.33 8.66 22.95
N ARG A 244 -13.56 8.13 23.07
CA ARG A 244 -14.48 8.48 24.15
C ARG A 244 -13.92 8.10 25.52
N ASP A 245 -13.34 6.90 25.64
CA ASP A 245 -12.75 6.43 26.89
C ASP A 245 -11.49 7.19 27.28
N LEU A 246 -10.65 7.52 26.30
CA LEU A 246 -9.47 8.37 26.51
C LEU A 246 -9.88 9.77 26.98
N LEU A 247 -10.85 10.40 26.32
CA LEU A 247 -11.33 11.75 26.67
C LEU A 247 -12.10 11.80 28.00
N ALA A 248 -12.54 10.66 28.54
CA ALA A 248 -13.09 10.58 29.88
C ALA A 248 -12.00 10.67 30.98
N LEU A 249 -10.72 10.50 30.62
CA LEU A 249 -9.60 10.60 31.55
C LEU A 249 -9.19 12.07 31.74
N PRO A 250 -9.05 12.56 32.99
CA PRO A 250 -8.56 13.90 33.24
C PRO A 250 -7.10 14.11 32.81
N GLU A 251 -6.38 13.02 32.47
CA GLU A 251 -5.02 13.09 31.93
C GLU A 251 -4.97 13.48 30.45
N VAL A 252 -6.04 13.26 29.69
CA VAL A 252 -6.06 13.42 28.23
C VAL A 252 -6.79 14.71 27.88
N ALA A 253 -6.06 15.64 27.25
CA ALA A 253 -6.60 16.90 26.77
C ALA A 253 -7.30 16.74 25.41
N TYR A 254 -6.72 15.92 24.52
CA TYR A 254 -7.26 15.64 23.19
C TYR A 254 -6.99 14.19 22.78
N ALA A 255 -7.91 13.61 22.02
CA ALA A 255 -7.72 12.36 21.31
C ALA A 255 -8.52 12.39 20.01
N TYR A 256 -7.92 12.00 18.90
CA TYR A 256 -8.60 11.91 17.61
C TYR A 256 -7.92 10.88 16.69
N VAL A 257 -8.59 10.51 15.60
CA VAL A 257 -8.04 9.62 14.57
C VAL A 257 -6.85 10.28 13.89
N ALA A 258 -5.70 9.62 13.91
CA ALA A 258 -4.50 10.10 13.22
C ALA A 258 -4.76 10.17 11.72
N ALA A 259 -4.36 11.28 11.09
CA ALA A 259 -4.41 11.39 9.65
C ALA A 259 -3.41 10.41 9.01
N ASP A 260 -3.71 9.96 7.79
CA ASP A 260 -2.69 9.28 7.00
C ASP A 260 -1.55 10.26 6.70
N PRO A 261 -0.30 9.79 6.64
CA PRO A 261 0.79 10.63 6.16
C PRO A 261 0.43 11.19 4.78
N ALA A 262 0.83 12.44 4.52
CA ALA A 262 0.68 13.00 3.20
C ALA A 262 1.41 12.10 2.18
N PRO A 263 0.82 11.86 1.00
CA PRO A 263 1.54 11.19 -0.08
C PRO A 263 2.87 11.91 -0.35
N PRO A 264 3.93 11.17 -0.70
CA PRO A 264 5.23 11.76 -1.07
C PRO A 264 5.11 12.70 -2.29
#